data_AF-A0A328BQT2-F1
#
_entry.id   AF-A0A328BQT2-F1
#
_cell.length_a   1.000
_cell.length_b   1.000
_cell.length_c   1.000
_cell.angle_alpha   90.00
_cell.angle_beta   90.00
_cell.angle_gamma   90.00
#
_symmetry.space_group_name_H-M   'P 1'
#
loop_
_entity.id
_entity.type
_entity.pdbx_description
1 polymer ?
#
loop_
_entity_poly.entity_id
_entity_poly.type
_entity_poly.pdbx_seq_one_letter_code
_entity_poly.pdbx_strand_id
1 'polypeptide(L)' 'MSEVTSKRRSGAGYSIPAAAAEVGASYKTFLAAVDRGHVRVVEFGGLRRVPAAEVARLKALFSGAGEAA' A
#
# COMPACT_ATOMS: atom_id res chain seq x y z
N MET A 1 29.45 -13.72 -19.19
CA MET A 1 28.54 -14.07 -18.09
C MET A 1 27.84 -12.81 -17.67
N SER A 2 26.66 -12.53 -18.24
CA SER A 2 25.93 -11.31 -17.92
C SER A 2 25.13 -11.54 -16.64
N GLU A 3 25.50 -10.83 -15.59
CA GLU A 3 24.78 -10.76 -14.31
C GLU A 3 23.30 -10.49 -14.58
N VAL A 4 22.48 -11.53 -14.43
CA VAL A 4 21.04 -11.38 -14.29
C VAL A 4 20.83 -10.70 -12.95
N THR A 5 20.83 -9.36 -12.95
CA THR A 5 20.36 -8.59 -11.81
C THR A 5 18.91 -8.99 -11.60
N SER A 6 18.69 -9.92 -10.67
CA SER A 6 17.38 -10.29 -10.14
C SER A 6 16.82 -9.01 -9.50
N LYS A 7 16.15 -8.22 -10.34
CA LYS A 7 15.29 -7.11 -9.92
C LYS A 7 14.23 -7.79 -9.08
N ARG A 8 14.46 -7.93 -7.77
CA ARG A 8 13.51 -8.48 -6.81
C ARG A 8 12.25 -7.61 -6.96
N ARG A 9 11.32 -8.03 -7.82
CA ARG A 9 9.99 -7.44 -7.92
C ARG A 9 9.39 -7.72 -6.56
N SER A 10 9.41 -6.74 -5.66
CA SER A 10 8.89 -6.83 -4.30
C SER A 10 7.53 -7.53 -4.36
N GLY A 11 7.54 -8.81 -3.98
CA GLY A 11 6.50 -9.76 -4.36
C GLY A 11 5.17 -9.35 -3.76
N ALA A 12 4.16 -9.25 -4.62
CA ALA A 12 2.74 -9.09 -4.33
C ALA A 12 2.27 -7.82 -3.58
N GLY A 13 3.10 -7.10 -2.83
CA GLY A 13 2.65 -5.97 -2.00
C GLY A 13 1.96 -6.38 -0.70
N TYR A 14 1.47 -5.40 0.06
CA TYR A 14 0.85 -5.59 1.38
C TYR A 14 -0.58 -6.11 1.27
N SER A 15 -1.03 -6.91 2.24
CA SER A 15 -2.46 -7.15 2.42
C SER A 15 -3.15 -5.85 2.87
N ILE A 16 -4.45 -5.72 2.61
CA ILE A 16 -5.24 -4.55 3.07
C ILE A 16 -5.07 -4.27 4.58
N PRO A 17 -5.17 -5.25 5.49
CA PRO A 17 -4.97 -4.99 6.92
C PRO A 17 -3.52 -4.58 7.26
N ALA A 18 -2.51 -5.16 6.60
CA ALA A 18 -1.12 -4.77 6.83
C ALA A 18 -0.84 -3.34 6.32
N ALA A 19 -1.38 -2.97 5.17
CA ALA A 19 -1.27 -1.62 4.64
C ALA A 19 -1.96 -0.59 5.55
N ALA A 20 -3.13 -0.92 6.11
CA ALA A 20 -3.83 -0.05 7.06
C ALA A 20 -2.99 0.22 8.32
N ALA A 21 -2.37 -0.83 8.88
CA ALA A 21 -1.49 -0.71 10.03
C ALA A 21 -0.24 0.15 9.73
N GLU A 22 0.38 -0.02 8.56
CA GLU A 22 1.54 0.76 8.13
C GLU A 22 1.23 2.25 7.93
N VAL A 23 0.03 2.57 7.44
CA VAL A 23 -0.44 3.94 7.23
C VAL A 23 -0.94 4.58 8.53
N GLY A 24 -1.24 3.77 9.57
CA GLY A 24 -1.83 4.25 10.83
C GLY A 24 -3.33 4.53 10.73
N ALA A 25 -4.02 3.91 9.78
CA ALA A 25 -5.46 4.07 9.58
C ALA A 25 -6.25 2.87 10.15
N SER A 26 -7.47 3.13 10.61
CA SER A 26 -8.41 2.06 10.96
C SER A 26 -8.68 1.16 9.76
N TYR A 27 -8.66 -0.15 9.97
CA TYR A 27 -8.96 -1.15 8.93
C TYR A 27 -10.27 -0.86 8.20
N LYS A 28 -11.33 -0.50 8.93
CA LYS A 28 -12.66 -0.24 8.34
C LYS A 28 -12.63 0.97 7.40
N THR A 29 -11.95 2.04 7.82
CA THR A 29 -11.78 3.26 7.02
C THR A 29 -10.92 3.00 5.79
N PHE A 30 -9.82 2.26 5.98
CA PHE A 30 -8.92 1.92 4.89
C PHE A 30 -9.57 1.00 3.86
N LEU A 31 -10.34 0.00 4.30
CA LEU A 31 -11.12 -0.87 3.43
C LEU A 31 -12.14 -0.06 2.62
N ALA A 32 -12.88 0.85 3.25
CA ALA A 32 -13.82 1.72 2.54
C ALA A 32 -13.11 2.61 1.51
N ALA A 33 -11.90 3.10 1.81
CA ALA A 33 -11.10 3.88 0.87
C ALA A 33 -10.62 3.04 -0.32
N VAL A 34 -10.24 1.78 -0.09
CA VAL A 34 -9.91 0.81 -1.15
C VAL A 34 -11.12 0.55 -2.03
N ASP A 35 -12.28 0.25 -1.43
CA ASP A 35 -13.51 -0.06 -2.17
C ASP A 35 -14.04 1.13 -3.00
N ARG A 36 -13.78 2.36 -2.52
CA ARG A 36 -14.08 3.60 -3.26
C ARG A 36 -13.04 3.97 -4.32
N GLY A 37 -11.97 3.18 -4.47
CA GLY A 37 -10.91 3.42 -5.45
C GLY A 37 -9.94 4.55 -5.09
N HIS A 38 -9.90 4.98 -3.82
CA HIS A 38 -8.95 6.01 -3.35
C HIS A 38 -7.54 5.47 -3.09
N VAL A 39 -7.39 4.15 -2.98
CA VAL A 39 -6.11 3.46 -2.77
C VAL A 39 -5.79 2.61 -3.98
N ARG A 40 -4.57 2.74 -4.50
CA ARG A 40 -4.11 1.88 -5.59
C ARG A 40 -3.93 0.46 -5.10
N VAL A 41 -4.67 -0.47 -5.69
CA VAL A 41 -4.58 -1.91 -5.42
C VAL A 41 -4.24 -2.67 -6.68
N VAL A 42 -3.57 -3.79 -6.50
CA VAL A 42 -3.31 -4.78 -7.54
C VAL A 42 -4.08 -6.04 -7.17
N GLU A 43 -4.81 -6.58 -8.14
CA GLU A 43 -5.58 -7.79 -7.97
C GLU A 43 -4.97 -8.93 -8.80
N PHE A 44 -4.74 -10.06 -8.15
CA PHE A 44 -4.29 -11.29 -8.81
C PHE A 44 -5.07 -12.47 -8.26
N GLY A 45 -5.82 -13.18 -9.12
CA GLY A 45 -6.60 -14.36 -8.70
C GLY A 45 -7.60 -14.09 -7.58
N GLY A 46 -8.24 -12.92 -7.56
CA GLY A 46 -9.18 -12.50 -6.52
C GLY A 46 -8.54 -11.98 -5.23
N LEU A 47 -7.21 -11.98 -5.12
CA LEU A 47 -6.48 -11.40 -3.99
C LEU A 47 -6.12 -9.95 -4.28
N ARG A 48 -6.66 -9.03 -3.46
CA ARG A 48 -6.33 -7.61 -3.49
C ARG A 48 -5.13 -7.30 -2.60
N ARG A 49 -4.13 -6.62 -3.18
CA ARG A 49 -2.90 -6.21 -2.49
C ARG A 49 -2.58 -4.75 -2.76
N VAL A 50 -1.99 -4.07 -1.77
CA VAL A 50 -1.55 -2.68 -1.89
C VAL A 50 -0.06 -2.66 -2.20
N PRO A 51 0.39 -2.04 -3.31
CA PRO A 51 1.81 -1.93 -3.62
C PRO A 51 2.59 -1.18 -2.53
N ALA A 52 3.82 -1.59 -2.27
CA ALA A 52 4.67 -0.94 -1.27
C ALA A 52 4.87 0.58 -1.53
N ALA A 53 4.98 0.97 -2.80
CA ALA A 53 5.08 2.37 -3.19
C ALA A 53 3.82 3.18 -2.83
N GLU A 54 2.63 2.56 -2.92
CA GLU A 54 1.39 3.20 -2.54
C GLU A 54 1.28 3.34 -1.02
N VAL A 55 1.68 2.31 -0.26
CA VAL A 55 1.75 2.37 1.20
C VAL A 55 2.69 3.49 1.65
N ALA A 56 3.88 3.60 1.03
CA ALA A 56 4.82 4.68 1.34
C ALA A 56 4.25 6.07 1.01
N ARG A 57 3.57 6.23 -0.13
CA ARG A 57 2.88 7.47 -0.52
C ARG A 57 1.82 7.86 0.51
N LEU A 58 0.98 6.91 0.91
CA LEU A 58 -0.07 7.15 1.90
C LEU A 58 0.54 7.47 3.26
N LYS A 59 1.55 6.71 3.70
CA LYS A 59 2.25 6.95 4.96
C LYS A 59 2.82 8.37 5.02
N ALA A 60 3.45 8.85 3.95
CA ALA A 60 3.95 10.23 3.85
C ALA A 60 2.84 11.29 3.97
N LEU A 61 1.67 11.06 3.38
CA LEU A 61 0.52 11.97 3.48
C LEU A 61 -0.03 12.03 4.90
N PHE A 62 -0.11 10.89 5.60
CA PHE A 62 -0.63 10.84 6.97
C PHE A 62 0.42 11.25 8.02
N SER A 63 1.72 11.03 7.76
CA SER A 63 2.80 11.50 8.65
C SER A 63 3.09 13.00 8.52
N GLY A 64 2.80 13.60 7.36
CA GLY A 64 2.88 15.05 7.15
C GLY A 64 1.63 15.83 7.62
N ALA A 65 0.55 15.14 7.96
CA ALA A 65 -0.71 15.75 8.43
C ALA A 65 -0.69 16.17 9.92
N GLY A 66 0.45 16.04 10.59
CA GLY A 66 0.67 16.55 11.96
C GLY A 66 1.40 17.88 12.06
N GLU A 67 1.75 18.54 10.93
CA GLU A 67 2.52 19.79 10.93
C GLU A 67 1.83 20.95 10.18
N ALA A 68 0.50 20.96 10.16
CA ALA A 68 -0.26 22.15 9.76
C ALA A 68 -1.69 22.12 10.34
N ALA A 69 -1.82 22.47 11.62
CA ALA A 69 -2.99 23.14 12.21
C ALA A 69 -2.66 23.63 13.62
#